data_AF-A0A3B0TIA1-F1
#
_entry.id   AF-A0A3B0TIA1-F1
#
_cell.length_a   1.000
_cell.length_b   1.000
_cell.length_c   1.000
_cell.angle_alpha   90.00
_cell.angle_beta   90.00
_cell.angle_gamma   90.00
#
_symmetry.space_group_name_H-M   'P 1'
#
loop_
_entity.id
_entity.type
_entity.pdbx_description
1 polymer ?
#
loop_
_entity_poly.entity_id
_entity_poly.type
_entity_poly.pdbx_seq_one_letter_code
_entity_poly.pdbx_strand_id
1 'polypeptide(L)'
;MNKAPKIGLVSLGCPKALVDSERILTTLRAQGYEFSRDYAGADLVIVNTCGFIDSAKAESLDAIGEAITENGKVIVTGCLGVEEDLIRKTHPKVLT
;
A
#
# COMPACT_ATOMS: atom_id res chain seq x y z
N MET A 1 -3.71 -18.45 -20.86
CA MET A 1 -2.50 -17.96 -20.16
C MET A 1 -2.98 -17.07 -19.04
N ASN A 2 -2.75 -17.44 -17.77
CA ASN A 2 -3.05 -16.53 -16.67
C ASN A 2 -2.01 -15.41 -16.69
N LYS A 3 -2.47 -14.18 -16.91
CA LYS A 3 -1.65 -12.98 -16.83
C LYS A 3 -1.09 -12.88 -15.41
N ALA A 4 0.19 -12.51 -15.27
CA ALA A 4 0.77 -12.25 -13.96
C ALA A 4 0.00 -11.11 -13.28
N PRO A 5 -0.42 -11.27 -12.01
CA PRO A 5 -1.12 -10.20 -11.30
C PRO A 5 -0.26 -8.95 -11.21
N LYS A 6 -0.87 -7.78 -11.41
CA LYS A 6 -0.24 -6.47 -11.33
C LYS A 6 -0.41 -5.87 -9.95
N ILE A 7 0.68 -5.43 -9.36
CA ILE A 7 0.70 -4.80 -8.04
C ILE A 7 0.99 -3.30 -8.18
N GLY A 8 0.16 -2.46 -7.58
CA GLY A 8 0.47 -1.06 -7.31
C GLY A 8 1.17 -0.94 -5.96
N LEU A 9 2.15 -0.05 -5.83
CA LEU A 9 2.80 0.22 -4.55
C LEU A 9 2.91 1.72 -4.31
N VAL A 10 2.39 2.16 -3.17
CA VAL A 10 2.54 3.52 -2.65
C VAL A 10 3.46 3.45 -1.45
N SER A 11 4.48 4.31 -1.41
CA SER A 11 5.40 4.42 -0.29
C SER A 11 5.30 5.80 0.31
N LEU A 12 4.92 5.90 1.58
CA LEU A 12 4.66 7.17 2.26
C LEU A 12 5.61 7.37 3.43
N GLY A 13 6.06 8.61 3.59
CA GLY A 13 6.84 9.05 4.74
C GLY A 13 8.35 8.86 4.63
N CYS A 14 8.97 8.23 5.63
CA CYS A 14 10.38 8.40 5.95
C CYS A 14 11.33 7.52 5.09
N PRO A 15 12.66 7.76 5.13
CA PRO A 15 13.64 6.96 4.38
C PRO A 15 13.55 5.45 4.63
N LYS A 16 13.10 5.02 5.82
CA LYS A 16 12.86 3.60 6.12
C LYS A 16 11.75 3.01 5.25
N ALA A 17 10.63 3.73 5.07
CA ALA A 17 9.53 3.25 4.24
C ALA A 17 9.97 3.06 2.79
N LEU A 18 10.85 3.92 2.27
CA LEU A 18 11.41 3.77 0.93
C LEU A 18 12.26 2.49 0.80
N VAL A 19 13.18 2.25 1.74
CA VAL A 19 14.02 1.04 1.73
C VAL A 19 13.16 -0.24 1.88
N ASP A 20 12.13 -0.19 2.72
CA ASP A 20 11.19 -1.31 2.89
C ASP A 20 10.40 -1.56 1.58
N SER A 21 9.96 -0.50 0.91
CA SER A 21 9.29 -0.58 -0.39
C SER A 21 10.17 -1.21 -1.47
N GLU A 22 11.46 -0.87 -1.55
CA GLU A 22 12.41 -1.50 -2.49
C GLU A 22 12.55 -3.01 -2.25
N ARG A 23 12.55 -3.44 -0.99
CA ARG A 23 12.60 -4.86 -0.61
C ARG A 23 11.31 -5.58 -1.03
N ILE A 24 10.15 -4.96 -0.82
CA ILE A 24 8.85 -5.49 -1.25
C ILE A 24 8.84 -5.66 -2.78
N LEU A 25 9.21 -4.62 -3.52
CA LEU A 25 9.27 -4.65 -4.99
C LEU A 25 10.18 -5.77 -5.49
N THR A 26 11.38 -5.90 -4.91
CA THR A 26 12.36 -6.91 -5.31
C THR A 26 11.83 -8.33 -5.07
N THR A 27 11.21 -8.56 -3.91
CA THR A 27 10.66 -9.86 -3.54
C THR A 27 9.50 -10.26 -4.46
N LEU A 28 8.56 -9.35 -4.71
CA LEU A 28 7.42 -9.60 -5.57
C LEU A 28 7.84 -9.79 -7.04
N ARG A 29 8.83 -9.06 -7.55
CA ARG A 29 9.41 -9.32 -8.87
C ARG A 29 10.00 -10.72 -8.98
N ALA A 30 10.74 -11.16 -7.96
CA ALA A 30 11.34 -12.50 -7.93
C ALA A 30 10.28 -13.62 -7.91
N GLN A 31 9.07 -13.32 -7.42
CA GLN A 31 7.91 -14.23 -7.42
C GLN A 31 7.09 -14.16 -8.72
N GLY A 32 7.46 -13.30 -9.67
CA GLY A 32 6.80 -13.20 -10.98
C GLY A 32 5.61 -12.25 -11.04
N TYR A 33 5.42 -11.38 -10.05
CA TYR A 33 4.41 -10.33 -10.11
C TYR A 33 4.83 -9.20 -11.06
N GLU A 34 3.85 -8.61 -11.73
CA GLU A 34 4.02 -7.38 -12.51
C GLU A 34 3.67 -6.15 -11.66
N PHE A 35 4.07 -4.96 -12.12
CA PHE A 35 3.78 -3.71 -11.42
C PHE A 35 3.00 -2.74 -12.30
N SER A 36 2.01 -2.09 -11.71
CA SER A 36 1.33 -0.95 -12.33
C SER A 36 1.86 0.36 -11.79
N ARG A 37 1.80 1.41 -12.62
CA ARG A 37 2.16 2.79 -12.23
C ARG A 37 0.96 3.57 -11.67
N ASP A 38 -0.23 3.03 -11.85
CA ASP A 38 -1.52 3.61 -11.48
C ASP A 38 -2.33 2.61 -10.62
N TYR A 39 -3.26 3.12 -9.83
CA TYR A 39 -4.14 2.27 -9.02
C TYR A 39 -5.13 1.49 -9.90
N ALA A 40 -5.71 2.14 -10.91
CA ALA A 40 -6.68 1.52 -11.80
C ALA A 40 -6.14 0.35 -12.64
N GLY A 41 -4.83 0.34 -12.94
CA GLY A 41 -4.18 -0.74 -13.70
C GLY A 41 -3.63 -1.89 -12.86
N ALA A 42 -3.76 -1.81 -11.53
CA ALA A 42 -3.33 -2.85 -10.61
C ALA A 42 -4.47 -3.82 -10.26
N ASP A 43 -4.15 -5.08 -10.00
CA ASP A 43 -5.08 -6.06 -9.43
C ASP A 43 -5.16 -5.94 -7.90
N LEU A 44 -4.14 -5.32 -7.29
CA LEU A 44 -4.00 -5.06 -5.85
C LEU A 44 -3.07 -3.87 -5.63
N VAL A 45 -3.41 -2.98 -4.71
CA VAL A 45 -2.51 -1.89 -4.27
C VAL A 45 -1.98 -2.15 -2.87
N ILE A 46 -0.67 -2.02 -2.68
CA ILE A 46 -0.03 -2.03 -1.38
C ILE A 46 0.27 -0.57 -1.00
N VAL A 47 -0.19 -0.14 0.17
CA VAL A 47 0.15 1.17 0.74
C VAL A 47 1.11 0.93 1.92
N ASN A 48 2.38 1.27 1.72
CA ASN A 48 3.41 1.22 2.75
C ASN A 48 3.45 2.57 3.49
N THR A 49 2.90 2.56 4.70
CA THR A 49 2.60 3.75 5.50
C THR A 49 3.72 4.12 6.47
N CYS A 50 3.73 5.38 6.89
CA CYS A 50 4.60 5.87 7.96
C CYS A 50 3.75 6.34 9.14
N GLY A 51 4.11 5.89 10.34
CA GLY A 51 3.45 6.26 11.60
C GLY A 51 4.28 7.20 12.47
N PHE A 52 5.39 7.73 11.96
CA PHE A 52 6.40 8.39 12.79
C PHE A 52 6.00 9.80 13.28
N ILE A 53 5.31 10.57 12.44
CA ILE A 53 4.78 11.91 12.79
C ILE A 53 3.31 12.01 12.39
N ASP A 54 2.52 12.82 13.10
CA ASP A 54 1.07 12.89 12.92
C ASP A 54 0.66 13.32 11.50
N SER A 55 1.41 14.23 10.86
CA SER A 55 1.15 14.62 9.47
C SER A 55 1.30 13.44 8.50
N ALA A 56 2.30 12.58 8.71
CA ALA A 56 2.50 11.38 7.90
C ALA A 56 1.41 10.33 8.13
N LYS A 57 0.78 10.31 9.32
CA LYS A 57 -0.39 9.46 9.58
C LYS A 57 -1.61 9.93 8.78
N ALA A 58 -1.87 11.24 8.76
CA ALA A 58 -2.95 11.81 7.97
C ALA A 58 -2.77 11.53 6.47
N GLU A 59 -1.58 11.82 5.93
CA GLU A 59 -1.23 11.48 4.54
C GLU A 59 -1.39 9.99 4.23
N SER A 60 -1.02 9.13 5.19
CA SER A 60 -1.18 7.68 5.05
C SER A 60 -2.66 7.27 4.96
N LEU A 61 -3.53 7.84 5.80
CA LEU A 61 -4.97 7.57 5.74
C LEU A 61 -5.60 8.08 4.44
N ASP A 62 -5.24 9.29 4.01
CA ASP A 62 -5.74 9.87 2.76
C ASP A 62 -5.38 8.98 1.54
N ALA A 63 -4.13 8.54 1.46
CA ALA A 63 -3.68 7.65 0.39
C ALA A 63 -4.36 6.26 0.40
N ILE A 64 -4.68 5.73 1.59
CA ILE A 64 -5.47 4.50 1.73
C ILE A 64 -6.86 4.71 1.15
N GLY A 65 -7.52 5.83 1.49
CA GLY A 65 -8.83 6.20 0.96
C GLY A 65 -8.85 6.34 -0.57
N GLU A 66 -7.84 7.00 -1.12
CA GLU A 66 -7.66 7.15 -2.58
C GLU A 66 -7.49 5.79 -3.26
N ALA A 67 -6.57 4.95 -2.75
CA ALA A 67 -6.33 3.61 -3.30
C ALA A 67 -7.58 2.72 -3.23
N ILE A 68 -8.38 2.81 -2.16
CA ILE A 68 -9.65 2.06 -2.05
C ILE A 68 -10.66 2.56 -3.08
N THR A 69 -10.70 3.87 -3.33
CA THR A 69 -11.64 4.47 -4.27
C THR A 69 -11.29 4.11 -5.72
N GLU A 70 -9.99 4.11 -6.07
CA GLU A 70 -9.55 3.87 -7.44
C GLU A 70 -9.36 2.39 -7.79
N ASN A 71 -8.95 1.54 -6.83
CA ASN A 71 -8.67 0.13 -7.07
C ASN A 71 -9.69 -0.83 -6.42
N GLY A 72 -10.10 -0.54 -5.19
CA GLY A 72 -11.01 -1.38 -4.41
C GLY A 72 -10.37 -2.57 -3.68
N LYS A 73 -9.11 -2.94 -3.99
CA LYS A 73 -8.35 -3.96 -3.24
C LYS A 73 -7.04 -3.36 -2.74
N VAL A 74 -6.97 -3.11 -1.44
CA VAL A 74 -5.83 -2.43 -0.82
C VAL A 74 -5.31 -3.23 0.36
N ILE A 75 -3.99 -3.49 0.38
CA ILE A 75 -3.25 -3.96 1.54
C ILE A 75 -2.48 -2.81 2.16
N VAL A 76 -2.53 -2.69 3.49
CA VAL A 76 -1.77 -1.68 4.23
C VAL A 76 -0.64 -2.35 4.97
N THR A 77 0.55 -1.78 4.87
CA THR A 77 1.75 -2.22 5.60
C THR A 77 2.53 -1.01 6.11
N GLY A 78 3.68 -1.22 6.75
CA GLY A 78 4.50 -0.17 7.33
C GLY A 78 4.13 0.20 8.76
N CYS A 79 4.62 1.35 9.23
CA CYS A 79 4.57 1.72 10.64
C CYS A 79 3.17 2.09 11.15
N LEU A 80 2.25 2.52 10.28
CA LEU A 80 0.84 2.76 10.69
C LEU A 80 0.02 1.46 10.67
N GLY A 81 0.46 0.43 9.95
CA GLY A 81 -0.22 -0.87 9.89
C GLY A 81 -0.38 -1.56 11.26
N VAL A 82 0.44 -1.19 12.25
CA VAL A 82 0.29 -1.66 13.64
C VAL A 82 -0.94 -1.07 14.34
N GLU A 83 -1.47 0.06 13.86
CA GLU A 83 -2.71 0.69 14.32
C GLU A 83 -3.90 0.17 13.48
N GLU A 84 -3.98 -1.15 13.29
CA GLU A 84 -4.99 -1.84 12.48
C GLU A 84 -6.43 -1.39 12.80
N ASP A 85 -6.76 -1.27 14.09
CA ASP A 85 -8.08 -0.82 14.54
C ASP A 85 -8.43 0.59 14.05
N LEU A 86 -7.46 1.50 14.01
CA LEU A 86 -7.65 2.85 13.50
C LEU A 86 -7.93 2.82 12.00
N ILE A 87 -7.12 2.06 11.25
CA ILE A 87 -7.25 1.95 9.80
C ILE A 87 -8.60 1.33 9.45
N ARG A 88 -9.04 0.26 10.12
CA ARG A 88 -10.34 -0.39 9.85
C ARG A 88 -11.52 0.50 10.22
N LYS A 89 -11.43 1.29 11.29
CA LYS A 89 -12.48 2.26 11.66
C LYS A 89 -12.64 3.34 10.61
N THR A 90 -11.55 3.86 10.06
CA THR A 90 -11.57 4.91 9.03
C THR A 90 -11.88 4.35 7.64
N HIS A 91 -11.36 3.17 7.32
CA HIS A 91 -11.43 2.54 6.00
C HIS A 91 -11.77 1.04 6.10
N PRO A 92 -13.04 0.68 6.34
CA PRO A 92 -13.44 -0.71 6.62
C PRO A 92 -13.27 -1.69 5.44
N LYS A 93 -12.97 -1.19 4.23
CA LYS A 93 -12.78 -2.00 3.01
C LYS A 93 -11.34 -2.49 2.80
N VAL A 94 -10.42 -2.16 3.71
CA VAL A 94 -9.01 -2.58 3.60
C VAL A 94 -8.85 -4.10 3.80
N LEU A 95 -8.02 -4.71 2.96
CA LEU A 95 -7.56 -6.09 3.11
C LEU A 95 -6.34 -6.02 4.03
N THR A 96 -6.46 -6.57 5.22
CA THR A 96 -5.55 -6.27 6.33
C THR A 96 -5.21 -7.56 7.04
#